data_AF-A0A850B592-F1
#
_entry.id   AF-A0A850B592-F1
#
_cell.length_a   1.000
_cell.length_b   1.000
_cell.length_c   1.000
_cell.angle_alpha   90.00
_cell.angle_beta   90.00
_cell.angle_gamma   90.00
#
_symmetry.space_group_name_H-M   'P 1'
#
loop_
_entity.id
_entity.type
_entity.pdbx_description
1 polymer ?
#
loop_
_entity_poly.entity_id
_entity_poly.type
_entity_poly.pdbx_seq_one_letter_code
_entity_poly.pdbx_strand_id
1 'polypeptide(L)'
;MLVQKSGQVDVINAVWDFLVGDKPREVIHYSSRWSDAPEPADCAFPARCIRHGLPVVREHWLWQGADVGQYRKMLYDYEDPRVDLQGRGFLGFGKVHVRDADRRSKTTTSFDNATRSGTIYPYAGLPKVVMHVAPILHEPPPSLPAVVRARIPRTETFYHLKHTVFSAHFVHPFAWTSDEWEQDVLLKTDGVDVPHYPPAFYERRRSGNFEYDDYGNRTNSEEVTQGGVRRILHTPCLGVLLRKLRERSMGSGRARRSLTIGLDARRA
;
A
#
# COMPACT_ATOMS: atom_id res chain seq x y z
N MET A 1 -17.76 -12.68 -27.14
CA MET A 1 -17.29 -12.28 -28.49
C MET A 1 -16.45 -11.02 -28.32
N LEU A 2 -15.16 -11.07 -28.62
CA LEU A 2 -14.29 -9.88 -28.58
C LEU A 2 -14.43 -9.16 -29.92
N VAL A 3 -14.86 -7.89 -29.89
CA VAL A 3 -15.00 -7.04 -31.08
C VAL A 3 -13.96 -5.94 -30.99
N GLN A 4 -12.87 -6.08 -31.73
CA GLN A 4 -11.82 -5.06 -31.82
C GLN A 4 -12.14 -4.09 -32.98
N LYS A 5 -12.22 -2.79 -32.69
CA LYS A 5 -12.41 -1.75 -33.71
C LYS A 5 -11.07 -1.22 -34.20
N SER A 6 -10.94 -1.03 -35.51
CA SER A 6 -9.74 -0.46 -36.13
C SER A 6 -9.42 0.94 -35.58
N GLY A 7 -8.15 1.19 -35.27
CA GLY A 7 -7.66 2.45 -34.67
C GLY A 7 -7.75 2.55 -33.14
N GLN A 8 -8.35 1.55 -32.50
CA GLN A 8 -8.39 1.44 -31.04
C GLN A 8 -7.24 0.54 -30.58
N VAL A 9 -6.47 0.98 -29.58
CA VAL A 9 -5.47 0.13 -28.91
C VAL A 9 -6.17 -1.17 -28.50
N ASP A 10 -5.52 -2.32 -28.66
CA ASP A 10 -6.08 -3.62 -28.28
C ASP A 10 -6.22 -3.72 -26.76
N VAL A 11 -7.32 -3.19 -26.24
CA VAL A 11 -7.59 -3.07 -24.81
C VAL A 11 -9.01 -3.54 -24.51
N ILE A 12 -9.18 -4.13 -23.32
CA ILE A 12 -10.49 -4.52 -22.81
C ILE A 12 -11.23 -3.25 -22.39
N ASN A 13 -12.29 -2.90 -23.11
CA ASN A 13 -13.11 -1.72 -22.82
C ASN A 13 -14.39 -2.03 -22.04
N ALA A 14 -14.83 -3.29 -22.03
CA ALA A 14 -16.02 -3.73 -21.31
C ALA A 14 -15.93 -5.21 -20.92
N VAL A 15 -16.50 -5.54 -19.76
CA VAL A 15 -16.63 -6.90 -19.26
C VAL A 15 -18.11 -7.19 -18.99
N TRP A 16 -18.59 -8.31 -19.51
CA TRP A 16 -19.97 -8.79 -19.36
C TRP A 16 -19.96 -10.06 -18.52
N ASP A 17 -20.93 -10.20 -17.60
CA ASP A 17 -21.24 -11.48 -16.98
C ASP A 17 -22.46 -12.10 -17.68
N PHE A 18 -22.29 -13.34 -18.15
CA PHE A 18 -23.17 -14.00 -19.13
C PHE A 18 -24.57 -14.38 -18.63
N LEU A 19 -24.96 -13.99 -17.41
CA LEU A 19 -26.14 -14.57 -16.78
C LEU A 19 -27.38 -13.68 -16.78
N VAL A 20 -27.30 -12.34 -16.65
CA VAL A 20 -28.54 -11.53 -16.47
C VAL A 20 -28.44 -10.02 -16.81
N GLY A 21 -27.47 -9.57 -17.62
CA GLY A 21 -27.22 -8.12 -17.79
C GLY A 21 -27.50 -7.57 -19.19
N ASP A 22 -28.42 -6.61 -19.32
CA ASP A 22 -28.54 -5.73 -20.51
C ASP A 22 -27.41 -4.68 -20.57
N LYS A 23 -26.57 -4.64 -19.54
CA LYS A 23 -25.47 -3.69 -19.39
C LYS A 23 -24.17 -4.43 -19.05
N PRO A 24 -23.01 -3.95 -19.55
CA PRO A 24 -21.73 -4.49 -19.15
C PRO A 24 -21.51 -4.27 -17.66
N ARG A 25 -21.01 -5.30 -16.96
CA ARG A 25 -20.68 -5.22 -15.54
C ARG A 25 -19.60 -4.19 -15.27
N GLU A 26 -18.59 -4.14 -16.14
CA GLU A 26 -17.49 -3.17 -16.04
C GLU A 26 -17.27 -2.50 -17.39
N VAL A 27 -16.98 -1.20 -17.36
CA VAL A 27 -16.57 -0.41 -18.52
C VAL A 27 -15.29 0.33 -18.17
N ILE A 28 -14.32 0.32 -19.09
CA ILE A 28 -12.99 0.89 -18.88
C ILE A 28 -12.70 1.87 -20.02
N HIS A 29 -12.38 3.11 -19.65
CA HIS A 29 -12.02 4.16 -20.58
C HIS A 29 -10.53 4.44 -20.47
N TYR A 30 -9.84 4.38 -21.61
CA TYR A 30 -8.41 4.65 -21.72
C TYR A 30 -8.15 6.02 -22.34
N SER A 31 -7.02 6.63 -22.00
CA SER A 31 -6.50 7.83 -22.64
C SER A 31 -4.98 7.82 -22.67
N SER A 32 -4.38 8.48 -23.65
CA SER A 32 -2.95 8.76 -23.69
C SER A 32 -2.56 10.01 -22.88
N ARG A 33 -3.54 10.76 -22.37
CA ARG A 33 -3.35 11.85 -21.42
C ARG A 33 -3.59 11.31 -20.01
N TRP A 34 -2.55 11.29 -19.18
CA TRP A 34 -2.57 10.67 -17.85
C TRP A 34 -3.02 11.57 -16.70
N SER A 35 -2.97 12.89 -16.89
CA SER A 35 -3.42 13.89 -15.92
C SER A 35 -3.92 15.13 -16.65
N ASP A 36 -4.86 15.83 -16.03
CA ASP A 36 -5.38 17.08 -16.56
C ASP A 36 -4.42 18.26 -16.32
N ALA A 37 -3.67 18.22 -15.22
CA ALA A 37 -2.73 19.26 -14.83
C ALA A 37 -1.45 18.63 -14.25
N PRO A 38 -0.56 18.08 -15.11
CA PRO A 38 0.58 17.34 -14.64
C PRO A 38 1.58 18.22 -13.87
N GLU A 39 2.11 17.69 -12.77
CA GLU A 39 3.18 18.35 -12.03
C GLU A 39 4.47 18.41 -12.89
N PRO A 40 5.32 19.45 -12.73
CA PRO A 40 6.60 19.50 -13.41
C PRO A 40 7.44 18.25 -13.10
N ALA A 41 7.77 17.52 -14.15
CA ALA A 41 8.58 16.31 -14.07
C ALA A 41 10.03 16.63 -13.74
N ASP A 42 10.53 16.07 -12.62
CA ASP A 42 11.94 16.13 -12.23
C ASP A 42 12.58 14.73 -12.30
N CYS A 43 13.33 14.49 -13.38
CA CYS A 43 14.05 13.26 -13.62
C CYS A 43 15.51 13.55 -13.98
N ALA A 44 16.41 12.85 -13.31
CA ALA A 44 17.82 12.81 -13.65
C ALA A 44 18.20 11.44 -14.22
N PHE A 45 19.12 11.46 -15.20
CA PHE A 45 19.71 10.25 -15.75
C PHE A 45 20.23 9.33 -14.63
N PRO A 46 20.03 7.99 -14.72
CA PRO A 46 19.52 7.23 -15.86
C PRO A 46 18.00 7.15 -16.00
N ALA A 47 17.25 7.67 -15.03
CA ALA A 47 15.81 7.79 -15.15
C ALA A 47 15.44 8.93 -16.11
N ARG A 48 14.37 8.74 -16.87
CA ARG A 48 13.76 9.74 -17.74
C ARG A 48 12.26 9.79 -17.45
N CYS A 49 11.74 11.00 -17.38
CA CYS A 49 10.30 11.21 -17.25
C CYS A 49 9.65 11.08 -18.63
N ILE A 50 8.62 10.24 -18.73
CA ILE A 50 7.82 10.11 -19.95
C ILE A 50 6.99 11.38 -20.07
N ARG A 51 6.86 11.94 -21.28
CA ARG A 51 6.08 13.18 -21.51
C ARG A 51 4.74 12.94 -22.21
N HIS A 52 4.65 11.93 -23.07
CA HIS A 52 3.43 11.58 -23.80
C HIS A 52 3.41 10.08 -24.16
N GLY A 53 2.24 9.58 -24.57
CA GLY A 53 2.13 8.36 -25.38
C GLY A 53 1.90 7.05 -24.64
N LEU A 54 1.75 7.07 -23.31
CA LEU A 54 1.40 5.87 -22.54
C LEU A 54 -0.12 5.81 -22.36
N PRO A 55 -0.83 4.82 -22.95
CA PRO A 55 -2.26 4.64 -22.69
C PRO A 55 -2.46 4.19 -21.24
N VAL A 56 -3.32 4.90 -20.51
CA VAL A 56 -3.69 4.60 -19.13
C VAL A 56 -5.21 4.53 -18.99
N VAL A 57 -5.67 3.79 -17.98
CA VAL A 57 -7.09 3.80 -17.59
C VAL A 57 -7.39 5.15 -16.96
N ARG A 58 -8.36 5.91 -17.49
CA ARG A 58 -8.83 7.17 -16.90
C ARG A 58 -10.10 7.00 -16.11
N GLU A 59 -10.95 6.08 -16.54
CA GLU A 59 -12.21 5.83 -15.88
C GLU A 59 -12.50 4.33 -15.83
N HIS A 60 -13.00 3.88 -14.68
CA HIS A 60 -13.53 2.54 -14.49
C HIS A 60 -14.94 2.67 -13.92
N TRP A 61 -15.90 2.14 -14.66
CA TRP A 61 -17.31 2.20 -14.31
C TRP A 61 -17.77 0.80 -13.92
N LEU A 62 -18.32 0.67 -12.71
CA LEU A 62 -18.83 -0.59 -12.18
C LEU A 62 -20.34 -0.55 -12.04
N TRP A 63 -21.05 -1.41 -12.78
CA TRP A 63 -22.49 -1.52 -12.70
C TRP A 63 -22.93 -1.97 -11.30
N GLN A 64 -23.83 -1.21 -10.67
CA GLN A 64 -24.29 -1.49 -9.30
C GLN A 64 -25.53 -2.40 -9.24
N GLY A 65 -25.94 -2.98 -10.37
CA GLY A 65 -27.13 -3.83 -10.46
C GLY A 65 -28.41 -3.05 -10.80
N ALA A 66 -29.47 -3.80 -11.10
CA ALA A 66 -30.75 -3.23 -11.54
C ALA A 66 -31.42 -2.37 -10.46
N ASP A 67 -31.28 -2.74 -9.18
CA ASP A 67 -31.89 -2.03 -8.05
C ASP A 67 -31.39 -0.58 -7.92
N VAL A 68 -30.12 -0.34 -8.24
CA VAL A 68 -29.53 1.01 -8.23
C VAL A 68 -29.69 1.68 -9.59
N GLY A 69 -29.60 0.91 -10.68
CA GLY A 69 -29.81 1.42 -12.04
C GLY A 69 -28.67 2.29 -12.57
N GLN A 70 -27.55 2.41 -11.85
CA GLN A 70 -26.43 3.31 -12.18
C GLN A 70 -25.05 2.65 -12.08
N TYR A 71 -24.06 3.27 -12.72
CA TYR A 71 -22.65 2.90 -12.60
C TYR A 71 -22.00 3.67 -11.47
N ARG A 72 -21.19 2.99 -10.65
CA ARG A 72 -20.23 3.65 -9.77
C ARG A 72 -18.99 4.01 -10.57
N LYS A 73 -18.54 5.27 -10.50
CA LYS A 73 -17.44 5.77 -11.32
C LYS A 73 -16.17 6.03 -10.51
N MET A 74 -15.09 5.36 -10.91
CA MET A 74 -13.74 5.60 -10.42
C MET A 74 -12.95 6.35 -11.49
N LEU A 75 -12.40 7.51 -11.15
CA LEU A 75 -11.59 8.35 -12.02
C LEU A 75 -10.12 8.27 -11.57
N TYR A 76 -9.20 8.17 -12.53
CA TYR A 76 -7.78 7.96 -12.26
C TYR A 76 -6.93 9.05 -12.87
N ASP A 77 -6.05 9.65 -12.07
CA ASP A 77 -4.98 10.54 -12.54
C ASP A 77 -3.62 10.02 -12.15
N TYR A 78 -2.64 10.19 -13.02
CA TYR A 78 -1.29 9.70 -12.82
C TYR A 78 -0.29 10.82 -13.06
N GLU A 79 0.72 10.88 -12.19
CA GLU A 79 1.80 11.85 -12.24
C GLU A 79 3.16 11.16 -12.25
N ASP A 80 4.16 11.88 -12.75
CA ASP A 80 5.57 11.47 -12.71
C ASP A 80 5.82 10.04 -13.26
N PRO A 81 5.45 9.73 -14.52
CA PRO A 81 5.81 8.46 -15.14
C PRO A 81 7.32 8.40 -15.42
N ARG A 82 7.99 7.35 -14.91
CA ARG A 82 9.45 7.19 -15.05
C ARG A 82 9.81 5.95 -15.85
N VAL A 83 10.83 6.07 -16.70
CA VAL A 83 11.46 4.97 -17.41
C VAL A 83 12.97 5.00 -17.16
N ASP A 84 13.58 3.84 -16.98
CA ASP A 84 15.03 3.70 -16.93
C ASP A 84 15.61 3.49 -18.33
N LEU A 85 16.59 4.31 -18.70
CA LEU A 85 17.29 4.21 -19.98
C LEU A 85 18.41 3.15 -19.99
N GLN A 86 18.73 2.56 -18.84
CA GLN A 86 19.76 1.50 -18.72
C GLN A 86 19.18 0.07 -18.72
N GLY A 87 17.92 -0.09 -19.11
CA GLY A 87 17.33 -1.38 -19.46
C GLY A 87 16.34 -1.95 -18.45
N ARG A 88 16.01 -1.24 -17.36
CA ARG A 88 14.92 -1.67 -16.46
C ARG A 88 13.52 -1.35 -16.99
N GLY A 89 13.42 -0.50 -18.02
CA GLY A 89 12.15 -0.15 -18.64
C GLY A 89 11.31 0.77 -17.77
N PHE A 90 9.98 0.66 -17.87
CA PHE A 90 9.05 1.53 -17.15
C PHE A 90 9.08 1.22 -15.64
N LEU A 91 9.40 2.23 -14.83
CA LEU A 91 9.50 2.13 -13.37
C LEU A 91 8.16 2.37 -12.67
N GLY A 92 7.17 2.92 -13.37
CA GLY A 92 5.85 3.26 -12.83
C GLY A 92 5.59 4.76 -12.75
N PHE A 93 4.42 5.10 -12.21
CA PHE A 93 4.02 6.47 -11.89
C PHE A 93 4.45 6.81 -10.46
N GLY A 94 5.02 7.99 -10.27
CA GLY A 94 5.40 8.49 -8.95
C GLY A 94 4.19 8.83 -8.08
N LYS A 95 3.04 9.14 -8.68
CA LYS A 95 1.78 9.39 -7.96
C LYS A 95 0.58 8.87 -8.75
N VAL A 96 -0.39 8.32 -8.02
CA VAL A 96 -1.68 7.89 -8.56
C VAL A 96 -2.79 8.47 -7.69
N HIS A 97 -3.70 9.21 -8.31
CA HIS A 97 -4.93 9.69 -7.71
C HIS A 97 -6.09 8.82 -8.19
N VAL A 98 -6.88 8.33 -7.26
CA VAL A 98 -8.11 7.60 -7.53
C VAL A 98 -9.25 8.37 -6.88
N ARG A 99 -10.19 8.85 -7.67
CA ARG A 99 -11.37 9.58 -7.21
C ARG A 99 -12.61 8.70 -7.39
N ASP A 100 -13.40 8.56 -6.34
CA ASP A 100 -14.72 7.95 -6.40
C ASP A 100 -15.73 9.08 -6.55
N ALA A 101 -16.37 9.20 -7.71
CA ALA A 101 -17.27 10.31 -7.99
C ALA A 101 -18.55 10.24 -7.13
N ASP A 102 -19.04 9.03 -6.84
CA ASP A 102 -20.31 8.83 -6.12
C ASP A 102 -20.13 9.03 -4.62
N ARG A 103 -19.03 8.52 -4.06
CA ARG A 103 -18.67 8.74 -2.64
C ARG A 103 -17.94 10.04 -2.40
N ARG A 104 -17.57 10.74 -3.47
CA ARG A 104 -16.75 11.97 -3.46
C ARG A 104 -15.50 11.83 -2.61
N SER A 105 -14.88 10.66 -2.69
CA SER A 105 -13.67 10.33 -1.93
C SER A 105 -12.46 10.31 -2.86
N LYS A 106 -11.27 10.56 -2.31
CA LYS A 106 -10.02 10.58 -3.07
C LYS A 106 -8.95 9.78 -2.34
N THR A 107 -8.29 8.88 -3.06
CA THR A 107 -7.10 8.18 -2.59
C THR A 107 -5.91 8.67 -3.42
N THR A 108 -4.86 9.11 -2.77
CA THR A 108 -3.58 9.45 -3.40
C THR A 108 -2.53 8.47 -2.92
N THR A 109 -1.88 7.80 -3.85
CA THR A 109 -0.75 6.91 -3.57
C THR A 109 0.50 7.46 -4.23
N SER A 110 1.54 7.69 -3.44
CA SER A 110 2.86 8.12 -3.93
C SER A 110 3.86 6.98 -3.82
N PHE A 111 4.76 6.90 -4.79
CA PHE A 111 5.77 5.86 -4.94
C PHE A 111 7.17 6.46 -5.02
N ASP A 112 8.18 5.68 -4.62
CA ASP A 112 9.58 6.03 -4.82
C ASP A 112 10.17 5.25 -5.99
N ASN A 113 10.00 5.81 -7.18
CA ASN A 113 10.53 5.24 -8.41
C ASN A 113 11.88 5.89 -8.80
N ALA A 114 12.48 6.69 -7.92
CA ALA A 114 13.67 7.50 -8.20
C ALA A 114 14.91 6.99 -7.47
N THR A 115 14.76 6.51 -6.22
CA THR A 115 15.90 6.01 -5.46
C THR A 115 16.51 4.79 -6.13
N ARG A 116 17.82 4.90 -6.36
CA ARG A 116 18.63 3.89 -7.06
C ARG A 116 19.75 3.40 -6.15
N SER A 117 19.98 2.09 -6.15
CA SER A 117 21.13 1.46 -5.51
C SER A 117 21.84 0.60 -6.56
N GLY A 118 23.06 0.99 -6.95
CA GLY A 118 23.74 0.35 -8.08
C GLY A 118 22.90 0.46 -9.36
N THR A 119 22.45 -0.68 -9.89
CA THR A 119 21.61 -0.76 -11.10
C THR A 119 20.12 -0.98 -10.83
N ILE A 120 19.70 -1.05 -9.57
CA ILE A 120 18.33 -1.37 -9.19
C ILE A 120 17.58 -0.17 -8.59
N TYR A 121 16.26 -0.18 -8.76
CA TYR A 121 15.31 0.74 -8.13
C TYR A 121 14.53 -0.05 -7.07
N PRO A 122 15.07 -0.19 -5.85
CA PRO A 122 14.54 -1.14 -4.86
C PRO A 122 13.11 -0.79 -4.42
N TYR A 123 12.72 0.48 -4.50
CA TYR A 123 11.42 0.95 -4.00
C TYR A 123 10.39 1.16 -5.11
N ALA A 124 10.77 0.89 -6.37
CA ALA A 124 9.87 1.07 -7.50
C ALA A 124 8.63 0.19 -7.37
N GLY A 125 7.46 0.79 -7.57
CA GLY A 125 6.17 0.10 -7.45
C GLY A 125 5.71 -0.18 -6.01
N LEU A 126 6.49 0.16 -4.98
CA LEU A 126 6.08 0.03 -3.59
C LEU A 126 5.44 1.34 -3.09
N PRO A 127 4.20 1.30 -2.56
CA PRO A 127 3.55 2.50 -2.02
C PRO A 127 4.35 3.09 -0.85
N LYS A 128 4.83 4.32 -1.00
CA LYS A 128 5.53 5.07 0.04
C LYS A 128 4.56 5.84 0.92
N VAL A 129 3.60 6.55 0.31
CA VAL A 129 2.57 7.30 1.03
C VAL A 129 1.22 6.96 0.44
N VAL A 130 0.25 6.61 1.30
CA VAL A 130 -1.15 6.45 0.93
C VAL A 130 -1.96 7.42 1.76
N MET A 131 -2.67 8.33 1.11
CA MET A 131 -3.59 9.27 1.75
C MET A 131 -4.99 9.06 1.19
N HIS A 132 -5.96 8.80 2.06
CA HIS A 132 -7.36 8.69 1.68
C HIS A 132 -8.14 9.83 2.30
N VAL A 133 -9.05 10.43 1.53
CA VAL A 133 -9.88 11.56 1.93
C VAL A 133 -11.33 11.15 1.76
N ALA A 134 -12.05 11.09 2.87
CA ALA A 134 -13.46 10.71 2.91
C ALA A 134 -14.28 11.84 3.56
N PRO A 135 -15.15 12.53 2.80
CA PRO A 135 -16.09 13.49 3.36
C PRO A 135 -17.02 12.85 4.40
N ILE A 136 -17.29 13.56 5.48
CA ILE A 136 -18.24 13.17 6.52
C ILE A 136 -19.56 13.89 6.19
N LEU A 137 -20.46 13.18 5.50
CA LEU A 137 -21.74 13.72 5.07
C LEU A 137 -22.87 13.02 5.82
N HIS A 138 -23.67 13.79 6.56
CA HIS A 138 -24.95 13.31 7.08
C HIS A 138 -26.02 13.34 5.99
N GLU A 139 -26.01 14.39 5.18
CA GLU A 139 -26.89 14.59 4.04
C GLU A 139 -26.09 15.15 2.85
N PRO A 140 -26.54 14.97 1.60
CA PRO A 140 -25.91 15.61 0.45
C PRO A 140 -25.97 17.14 0.57
N PRO A 141 -24.89 17.86 0.23
CA PRO A 141 -24.94 19.32 0.24
C PRO A 141 -25.94 19.85 -0.80
N PRO A 142 -26.59 21.00 -0.54
CA PRO A 142 -27.63 21.55 -1.42
C PRO A 142 -27.08 21.99 -2.79
N SER A 143 -25.80 22.37 -2.84
CA SER A 143 -25.10 22.73 -4.06
C SER A 143 -23.62 22.38 -3.96
N LEU A 144 -22.95 22.27 -5.11
CA LEU A 144 -21.51 22.08 -5.22
C LEU A 144 -20.91 23.24 -6.05
N PRO A 145 -19.70 23.72 -5.73
CA PRO A 145 -18.80 23.22 -4.70
C PRO A 145 -19.24 23.59 -3.27
N ALA A 146 -18.91 22.74 -2.29
CA ALA A 146 -19.25 22.96 -0.89
C ALA A 146 -18.05 22.68 0.03
N VAL A 147 -17.91 23.42 1.12
CA VAL A 147 -16.93 23.12 2.16
C VAL A 147 -17.55 22.16 3.15
N VAL A 148 -16.91 21.01 3.35
CA VAL A 148 -17.39 19.95 4.24
C VAL A 148 -16.24 19.42 5.10
N ARG A 149 -16.58 18.85 6.25
CA ARG A 149 -15.61 18.13 7.07
C ARG A 149 -15.26 16.81 6.41
N ALA A 150 -13.99 16.43 6.40
CA ALA A 150 -13.55 15.12 5.91
C ALA A 150 -12.58 14.46 6.89
N ARG A 151 -12.63 13.13 6.93
CA ARG A 151 -11.67 12.29 7.63
C ARG A 151 -10.56 11.88 6.68
N ILE A 152 -9.32 12.06 7.13
CA ILE A 152 -8.13 11.84 6.31
C ILE A 152 -7.15 10.94 7.06
N PRO A 153 -7.10 9.63 6.74
CA PRO A 153 -5.96 8.80 7.09
C PRO A 153 -4.82 8.95 6.06
N ARG A 154 -3.60 9.15 6.56
CA ARG A 154 -2.34 9.10 5.83
C ARG A 154 -1.45 8.03 6.42
N THR A 155 -0.96 7.12 5.59
CA THR A 155 0.04 6.13 5.99
C THR A 155 1.30 6.35 5.18
N GLU A 156 2.44 6.45 5.86
CA GLU A 156 3.76 6.48 5.24
C GLU A 156 4.51 5.21 5.62
N THR A 157 5.05 4.53 4.62
CA THR A 157 5.79 3.28 4.79
C THR A 157 7.23 3.50 4.38
N PHE A 158 8.14 3.09 5.26
CA PHE A 158 9.57 3.17 5.04
C PHE A 158 10.10 1.78 4.71
N TYR A 159 10.73 1.66 3.55
CA TYR A 159 11.31 0.42 3.07
C TYR A 159 12.82 0.42 3.24
N HIS A 160 13.36 -0.76 3.43
CA HIS A 160 14.80 -0.98 3.51
C HIS A 160 15.21 -2.04 2.49
N LEU A 161 16.27 -1.76 1.76
CA LEU A 161 16.95 -2.71 0.90
C LEU A 161 17.95 -3.51 1.74
N LYS A 162 17.76 -4.83 1.84
CA LYS A 162 18.72 -5.72 2.48
C LYS A 162 19.39 -6.60 1.44
N HIS A 163 20.72 -6.53 1.41
CA HIS A 163 21.55 -7.44 0.63
C HIS A 163 21.78 -8.73 1.42
N THR A 164 21.70 -9.85 0.72
CA THR A 164 21.98 -11.18 1.29
C THR A 164 23.39 -11.64 0.91
N VAL A 165 23.85 -12.71 1.56
CA VAL A 165 25.20 -13.28 1.37
C VAL A 165 25.44 -13.76 -0.08
N PHE A 166 24.39 -14.06 -0.84
CA PHE A 166 24.48 -14.64 -2.20
C PHE A 166 24.14 -13.64 -3.31
N SER A 167 24.40 -12.34 -3.12
CA SER A 167 24.12 -11.27 -4.08
C SER A 167 22.63 -11.09 -4.46
N ALA A 168 21.72 -11.84 -3.84
CA ALA A 168 20.30 -11.54 -3.86
C ALA A 168 19.99 -10.39 -2.90
N HIS A 169 18.90 -9.68 -3.17
CA HIS A 169 18.40 -8.65 -2.29
C HIS A 169 16.91 -8.84 -2.05
N PHE A 170 16.42 -8.32 -0.94
CA PHE A 170 14.99 -8.19 -0.71
C PHE A 170 14.70 -6.82 -0.13
N VAL A 171 13.48 -6.36 -0.37
CA VAL A 171 12.98 -5.07 0.08
C VAL A 171 11.80 -5.34 0.98
N HIS A 172 11.82 -4.74 2.16
CA HIS A 172 10.80 -4.96 3.18
C HIS A 172 10.47 -3.64 3.88
N PRO A 173 9.22 -3.46 4.35
CA PRO A 173 8.90 -2.34 5.21
C PRO A 173 9.59 -2.55 6.55
N PHE A 174 10.35 -1.56 7.05
CA PHE A 174 11.00 -1.62 8.36
C PHE A 174 10.35 -0.68 9.36
N ALA A 175 9.65 0.35 8.89
CA ALA A 175 8.87 1.25 9.73
C ALA A 175 7.66 1.79 8.96
N TRP A 176 6.68 2.28 9.70
CA TRP A 176 5.54 3.00 9.15
C TRP A 176 5.00 4.01 10.16
N THR A 177 4.34 5.04 9.65
CA THR A 177 3.51 5.96 10.44
C THR A 177 2.11 6.02 9.84
N SER A 178 1.11 6.13 10.70
CA SER A 178 -0.29 6.36 10.33
C SER A 178 -0.81 7.55 11.12
N ASP A 179 -1.09 8.61 10.40
CA ASP A 179 -1.71 9.83 10.91
C ASP A 179 -3.16 9.88 10.45
N GLU A 180 -4.06 10.25 11.34
CA GLU A 180 -5.47 10.44 11.04
C GLU A 180 -5.94 11.75 11.67
N TRP A 181 -6.65 12.55 10.88
CA TRP A 181 -7.19 13.82 11.31
C TRP A 181 -8.46 14.14 10.55
N GLU A 182 -9.17 15.17 11.02
CA GLU A 182 -10.29 15.75 10.32
C GLU A 182 -10.00 17.20 9.95
N GLN A 183 -10.38 17.60 8.74
CA GLN A 183 -10.26 18.99 8.30
C GLN A 183 -11.34 19.34 7.29
N ASP A 184 -11.48 20.64 7.03
CA ASP A 184 -12.40 21.13 6.02
C ASP A 184 -11.77 20.96 4.62
N VAL A 185 -12.56 20.44 3.69
CA VAL A 185 -12.17 20.15 2.31
C VAL A 185 -13.20 20.73 1.34
N LEU A 186 -12.75 21.00 0.11
CA LEU A 186 -13.63 21.48 -0.94
C LEU A 186 -14.20 20.30 -1.72
N LEU A 187 -15.48 20.04 -1.54
CA LEU A 187 -16.23 19.03 -2.27
C LEU A 187 -16.63 19.57 -3.63
N LYS A 188 -16.35 18.81 -4.69
CA LYS A 188 -16.67 19.12 -6.09
C LYS A 188 -17.62 18.07 -6.66
N THR A 189 -18.12 18.31 -7.87
CA THR A 189 -18.97 17.36 -8.60
C THR A 189 -18.25 16.07 -8.95
N ASP A 190 -16.93 16.13 -9.16
CA ASP A 190 -16.09 15.02 -9.64
C ASP A 190 -15.01 14.59 -8.62
N GLY A 191 -15.13 15.03 -7.35
CA GLY A 191 -14.20 14.63 -6.30
C GLY A 191 -14.11 15.58 -5.13
N VAL A 192 -12.94 15.58 -4.50
CA VAL A 192 -12.64 16.34 -3.29
C VAL A 192 -11.21 16.88 -3.34
N ASP A 193 -11.06 18.15 -2.97
CA ASP A 193 -9.77 18.81 -2.88
C ASP A 193 -9.40 19.16 -1.43
N VAL A 194 -8.15 18.89 -1.10
CA VAL A 194 -7.57 19.13 0.22
C VAL A 194 -6.76 20.42 0.17
N PRO A 195 -7.21 21.51 0.82
CA PRO A 195 -6.63 22.85 0.63
C PRO A 195 -5.26 23.04 1.29
N HIS A 196 -4.93 22.28 2.34
CA HIS A 196 -3.68 22.45 3.08
C HIS A 196 -3.19 21.16 3.73
N TYR A 197 -1.88 20.96 3.70
CA TYR A 197 -1.14 19.91 4.42
C TYR A 197 0.23 20.48 4.83
N PRO A 198 0.76 20.15 6.02
CA PRO A 198 0.20 19.27 7.07
C PRO A 198 -0.94 19.92 7.88
N PRO A 199 -1.80 19.14 8.56
CA PRO A 199 -2.82 19.68 9.45
C PRO A 199 -2.20 20.25 10.73
N ALA A 200 -2.95 21.11 11.42
CA ALA A 200 -2.55 21.66 12.72
C ALA A 200 -2.53 20.60 13.83
N PHE A 201 -3.47 19.65 13.81
CA PHE A 201 -3.62 18.61 14.82
C PHE A 201 -3.95 17.26 14.20
N TYR A 202 -3.55 16.19 14.90
CA TYR A 202 -3.85 14.82 14.53
C TYR A 202 -4.76 14.22 15.60
N GLU A 203 -5.86 13.59 15.19
CA GLU A 203 -6.75 12.89 16.11
C GLU A 203 -6.13 11.58 16.58
N ARG A 204 -5.43 10.89 15.67
CA ARG A 204 -4.75 9.65 15.99
C ARG A 204 -3.43 9.56 15.25
N ARG A 205 -2.37 9.27 15.99
CA ARG A 205 -1.06 8.93 15.45
C ARG A 205 -0.63 7.56 15.91
N ARG A 206 -0.21 6.74 14.95
CA ARG A 206 0.38 5.43 15.17
C ARG A 206 1.70 5.34 14.44
N SER A 207 2.62 4.57 15.01
CA SER A 207 3.83 4.16 14.34
C SER A 207 4.10 2.71 14.62
N GLY A 208 4.86 2.07 13.75
CA GLY A 208 5.32 0.73 14.01
C GLY A 208 6.61 0.41 13.28
N ASN A 209 7.32 -0.56 13.82
CA ASN A 209 8.64 -0.96 13.36
C ASN A 209 8.65 -2.48 13.17
N PHE A 210 9.44 -2.94 12.22
CA PHE A 210 9.60 -4.35 11.90
C PHE A 210 11.08 -4.72 11.81
N GLU A 211 11.44 -5.86 12.38
CA GLU A 211 12.76 -6.46 12.23
C GLU A 211 12.66 -7.77 11.46
N TYR A 212 13.71 -8.09 10.69
CA TYR A 212 13.75 -9.25 9.82
C TYR A 212 15.08 -9.98 9.96
N ASP A 213 15.04 -11.30 9.81
CA ASP A 213 16.24 -12.13 9.70
C ASP A 213 16.91 -11.99 8.33
N ASP A 214 17.94 -12.79 8.06
CA ASP A 214 18.68 -12.76 6.78
C ASP A 214 17.92 -13.43 5.62
N TYR A 215 16.81 -14.08 5.91
CA TYR A 215 15.95 -14.77 4.94
C TYR A 215 14.66 -13.98 4.64
N GLY A 216 14.49 -12.81 5.25
CA GLY A 216 13.30 -11.97 5.08
C GLY A 216 12.10 -12.38 5.93
N ASN A 217 12.29 -13.24 6.93
CA ASN A 217 11.24 -13.54 7.89
C ASN A 217 11.19 -12.45 8.96
N ARG A 218 10.00 -11.95 9.26
CA ARG A 218 9.79 -10.96 10.32
C ARG A 218 9.99 -11.59 11.71
N THR A 219 10.94 -11.06 12.48
CA THR A 219 11.31 -11.56 13.81
C THR A 219 10.65 -10.77 14.93
N ASN A 220 10.42 -9.49 14.68
CA ASN A 220 9.81 -8.58 15.64
C ASN A 220 8.86 -7.61 14.93
N SER A 221 7.77 -7.26 15.60
CA SER A 221 6.91 -6.16 15.20
C SER A 221 6.48 -5.37 16.43
N GLU A 222 6.70 -4.07 16.37
CA GLU A 222 6.25 -3.14 17.38
C GLU A 222 5.24 -2.16 16.77
N GLU A 223 4.18 -1.86 17.51
CA GLU A 223 3.20 -0.83 17.16
C GLU A 223 2.92 0.03 18.39
N VAL A 224 2.93 1.35 18.21
CA VAL A 224 2.66 2.34 19.25
C VAL A 224 1.55 3.26 18.77
N THR A 225 0.51 3.43 19.60
CA THR A 225 -0.47 4.51 19.44
C THR A 225 -0.13 5.64 20.40
N GLN A 226 0.01 6.87 19.89
CA GLN A 226 0.32 8.04 20.73
C GLN A 226 -0.77 8.22 21.79
N GLY A 227 -0.36 8.37 23.05
CA GLY A 227 -1.28 8.48 24.19
C GLY A 227 -2.09 7.20 24.50
N GLY A 228 -1.77 6.09 23.84
CA GLY A 228 -2.52 4.84 23.93
C GLY A 228 -1.64 3.62 24.17
N VAL A 229 -1.94 2.55 23.43
CA VAL A 229 -1.36 1.22 23.65
C VAL A 229 -0.09 1.01 22.85
N ARG A 230 0.87 0.31 23.46
CA ARG A 230 2.04 -0.27 22.80
C ARG A 230 1.87 -1.79 22.68
N ARG A 231 2.08 -2.35 21.50
CA ARG A 231 2.04 -3.79 21.21
C ARG A 231 3.38 -4.23 20.66
N ILE A 232 3.88 -5.36 21.18
CA ILE A 232 5.13 -5.98 20.72
C ILE A 232 4.82 -7.45 20.47
N LEU A 233 5.21 -7.94 19.30
CA LEU A 233 5.08 -9.34 18.93
C LEU A 233 6.42 -9.86 18.47
N HIS A 234 6.88 -10.93 19.11
CA HIS A 234 8.12 -11.62 18.76
C HIS A 234 7.79 -12.95 18.11
N THR A 235 8.35 -13.18 16.93
CA THR A 235 8.21 -14.46 16.22
C THR A 235 9.55 -15.20 16.33
N PRO A 236 9.61 -16.33 17.04
CA PRO A 236 10.87 -17.07 17.19
C PRO A 236 11.30 -17.65 15.84
N CYS A 237 12.53 -17.37 15.42
CA CYS A 237 13.14 -18.05 14.28
C CYS A 237 13.42 -19.52 14.62
N LEU A 238 13.19 -20.44 13.67
CA LEU A 238 13.48 -21.87 13.83
C LEU A 238 14.95 -22.12 14.24
N GLY A 239 15.87 -21.27 13.77
CA GLY A 239 17.28 -21.31 14.15
C GLY A 239 17.56 -21.00 15.62
N VAL A 240 16.78 -20.11 16.26
CA VAL A 240 16.88 -19.82 17.70
C VAL A 240 16.32 -20.96 18.53
N LEU A 241 15.25 -21.60 18.05
CA LEU A 241 14.68 -22.79 18.70
C LEU A 241 15.66 -23.96 18.66
N LEU A 242 16.28 -24.23 17.50
CA LEU A 242 17.27 -25.28 17.33
C LEU A 242 18.55 -25.04 18.13
N ARG A 243 19.03 -23.79 18.23
CA ARG A 243 20.20 -23.45 19.06
C ARG A 243 19.91 -23.65 20.55
N LYS A 244 18.74 -23.24 21.04
CA LYS A 244 18.28 -23.49 22.42
C LYS A 244 18.07 -24.97 22.73
N LEU A 245 17.59 -25.76 21.77
CA LEU A 245 17.45 -27.21 21.92
C LEU A 245 18.81 -27.92 21.94
N ARG A 246 19.78 -27.46 21.14
CA ARG A 246 21.15 -28.00 21.12
C ARG A 246 21.93 -27.67 22.40
N GLU A 247 21.75 -26.47 22.95
CA GLU A 247 22.31 -26.09 24.25
C GLU A 247 21.71 -26.89 25.41
N ARG A 248 20.40 -27.20 25.37
CA ARG A 248 19.77 -28.11 26.33
C ARG A 248 20.24 -29.57 26.20
N SER A 249 20.56 -30.02 24.99
CA SER A 249 21.07 -31.37 24.75
C SER A 249 22.53 -31.56 25.21
N MET A 250 23.37 -30.51 25.17
CA MET A 250 24.77 -30.61 25.64
C MET A 250 24.93 -30.36 27.15
N GLY A 251 23.94 -29.75 27.82
CA GLY A 251 23.95 -29.49 29.27
C GLY A 251 23.53 -30.68 30.15
N SER A 252 23.03 -31.79 29.58
CA SER A 252 22.55 -32.96 30.35
C SER A 252 23.60 -34.08 30.48
N GLY A 253 24.88 -33.73 30.33
CA GLY A 253 25.98 -34.69 30.30
C GLY A 253 26.88 -34.71 31.55
N ARG A 254 26.36 -34.59 32.78
CA ARG A 254 27.03 -35.05 34.02
C ARG A 254 26.20 -34.77 35.28
N ALA A 255 25.49 -35.78 35.76
CA ALA A 255 25.23 -35.97 37.19
C ALA A 255 24.89 -37.44 37.46
N ARG A 256 25.90 -38.33 37.43
CA ARG A 256 25.84 -39.55 38.24
C ARG A 256 26.04 -39.12 39.68
N ARG A 257 24.97 -39.03 40.47
CA ARG A 257 25.04 -39.17 41.92
C ARG A 257 24.04 -40.22 42.36
N SER A 258 24.63 -41.24 42.98
CA SER A 258 24.04 -42.36 43.68
C SER A 258 22.84 -41.94 44.52
N LEU A 259 21.68 -42.55 44.30
CA LEU A 259 20.55 -42.49 45.21
C LEU A 259 20.56 -43.77 46.04
N THR A 260 20.99 -43.64 47.30
CA THR A 260 20.93 -44.71 48.30
C THR A 260 19.45 -44.92 48.67
N ILE A 261 18.91 -46.10 48.38
CA ILE A 261 17.55 -46.50 48.75
C ILE A 261 17.59 -46.97 50.20
N GLY A 262 17.09 -46.15 51.12
CA GLY A 262 16.73 -46.58 52.47
C GLY A 262 15.39 -47.31 52.42
N LEU A 263 15.43 -48.64 52.41
CA LEU A 263 14.31 -49.50 52.76
C LEU A 263 14.13 -49.42 54.27
N ASP A 264 13.01 -48.84 54.74
CA ASP A 264 12.54 -49.07 56.09
C ASP A 264 11.22 -49.86 56.03
N ALA A 265 11.30 -51.09 56.50
CA ALA A 265 10.25 -52.09 56.45
C ALA A 265 9.90 -52.53 57.88
N ARG A 266 8.73 -52.06 58.32
CA ARG A 266 7.81 -52.64 59.34
C ARG A 266 8.35 -52.84 60.77
N ARG A 267 7.56 -52.40 61.76
CA ARG A 267 6.65 -53.23 62.60
C ARG A 267 6.33 -52.52 63.91
N ALA A 268 5.05 -52.25 64.15
CA ALA A 268 4.23 -52.80 65.24
C ALA A 268 2.83 -52.17 65.15
#